data_AF-A0A8S1E2T8-F1
#
_entry.id   AF-A0A8S1E2T8-F1
#
_cell.length_a   1.000
_cell.length_b   1.000
_cell.length_c   1.000
_cell.angle_alpha   90.00
_cell.angle_beta   90.00
_cell.angle_gamma   90.00
#
_symmetry.space_group_name_H-M   'P 1'
#
loop_
_entity.id
_entity.type
_entity.pdbx_description
1 polymer ?
#
loop_
_entity_poly.entity_id
_entity_poly.type
_entity_poly.pdbx_seq_one_letter_code
_entity_poly.pdbx_strand_id
1 'polypeptide(L)'
;MELKELFLTAFEKIGMTTSLGQQLWNRVAERARRSLSNSEEPGQRLLEELRRDEGSDLQSRWEPELCINMIRVPITTNYAALRKLLKVVSREWMVEFVERGGLAVLLEALERLGSCPGPPDGPPRAPLGMEKTISQLRVVECIREVMNSAAGLSFLLDHAEYVHQLVNENDKKIQ
;
A
#
# COMPACT_ATOMS: atom_id res chain seq x y z
N MET A 1 7.91 24.06 4.83
CA MET A 1 7.24 24.97 3.88
C MET A 1 6.08 24.20 3.28
N GLU A 2 4.85 24.54 3.65
CA GLU A 2 3.67 23.80 3.20
C GLU A 2 3.35 24.15 1.73
N LEU A 3 2.80 23.20 0.97
CA LEU A 3 2.39 23.39 -0.44
C LEU A 3 1.48 24.60 -0.66
N LYS A 4 0.65 24.92 0.35
CA LYS A 4 -0.19 26.11 0.38
C LYS A 4 0.62 27.41 0.36
N GLU A 5 1.70 27.47 1.13
CA GLU A 5 2.56 28.66 1.18
C GLU A 5 3.29 28.86 -0.15
N LEU A 6 3.84 27.79 -0.73
CA LEU A 6 4.46 27.83 -2.05
C LEU A 6 3.49 28.32 -3.13
N PHE A 7 2.24 27.85 -3.09
CA PHE A 7 1.19 28.28 -4.02
C PHE A 7 0.83 29.77 -3.83
N LEU A 8 0.62 30.22 -2.60
CA LEU A 8 0.28 31.62 -2.32
C LEU A 8 1.43 32.56 -2.68
N THR A 9 2.68 32.20 -2.37
CA THR A 9 3.87 32.96 -2.77
C THR A 9 4.03 33.03 -4.29
N ALA A 10 3.74 31.94 -5.02
CA ALA A 10 3.76 31.96 -6.48
C ALA A 10 2.66 32.86 -7.05
N PHE A 11 1.47 32.88 -6.43
CA PHE A 11 0.34 33.71 -6.84
C PHE A 11 0.54 35.21 -6.53
N GLU A 12 1.19 35.56 -5.43
CA GLU A 12 1.54 36.95 -5.13
C GLU A 12 2.60 37.49 -6.10
N LYS A 13 3.55 36.65 -6.53
CA LYS A 13 4.58 37.02 -7.53
C LYS A 13 4.02 37.35 -8.91
N ILE A 14 2.82 36.87 -9.25
CA ILE A 14 2.11 37.19 -10.50
C ILE A 14 1.13 38.36 -10.34
N GLY A 15 1.19 39.10 -9.22
CA GLY A 15 0.42 40.32 -9.00
C GLY A 15 -1.05 40.11 -8.60
N MET A 16 -1.43 38.90 -8.19
CA MET A 16 -2.79 38.63 -7.68
C MET A 16 -2.91 38.96 -6.19
N THR A 17 -4.13 39.33 -5.77
CA THR A 17 -4.41 39.63 -4.36
C THR A 17 -4.42 38.34 -3.52
N THR A 18 -3.91 38.42 -2.30
CA THR A 18 -3.82 37.29 -1.36
C THR A 18 -5.18 36.63 -1.11
N SER A 19 -6.27 37.42 -1.08
CA SER A 19 -7.65 36.92 -0.95
C SER A 19 -8.09 36.03 -2.13
N LEU A 20 -7.77 36.43 -3.36
CA LEU A 20 -8.09 35.65 -4.56
C LEU A 20 -7.27 34.35 -4.63
N GLY A 21 -5.98 34.42 -4.26
CA GLY A 21 -5.11 33.24 -4.14
C GLY A 21 -5.61 32.24 -3.11
N GLN A 22 -6.12 32.72 -1.96
CA GLN A 22 -6.71 31.87 -0.91
C GLN A 22 -7.98 31.16 -1.38
N GLN A 23 -8.87 31.87 -2.10
CA GLN A 23 -10.09 31.27 -2.65
C GLN A 23 -9.80 30.22 -3.73
N LEU A 24 -8.83 30.48 -4.61
CA LEU A 24 -8.40 29.53 -5.64
C LEU A 24 -7.75 28.30 -5.01
N TRP A 25 -6.89 28.47 -4.00
CA TRP A 25 -6.31 27.35 -3.26
C TRP A 25 -7.40 26.47 -2.64
N ASN A 26 -8.40 27.06 -1.97
CA ASN A 26 -9.49 26.30 -1.37
C ASN A 26 -10.26 25.50 -2.43
N ARG A 27 -10.53 26.08 -3.62
CA ARG A 27 -11.20 25.36 -4.71
C ARG A 27 -10.35 24.23 -5.29
N VAL A 28 -9.05 24.45 -5.48
CA VAL A 28 -8.12 23.44 -6.00
C VAL A 28 -7.94 22.31 -4.97
N ALA A 29 -7.74 22.66 -3.70
CA ALA A 29 -7.62 21.72 -2.60
C ALA A 29 -8.92 20.92 -2.40
N GLU A 30 -10.09 21.57 -2.47
CA GLU A 30 -11.38 20.88 -2.42
C GLU A 30 -11.61 19.99 -3.64
N ARG A 31 -11.19 20.40 -4.83
CA ARG A 31 -11.31 19.58 -6.05
C ARG A 31 -10.37 18.38 -6.01
N ALA A 32 -9.17 18.54 -5.49
CA ALA A 32 -8.24 17.44 -5.21
C ALA A 32 -8.81 16.50 -4.13
N ARG A 33 -9.35 17.06 -3.04
CA ARG A 33 -9.98 16.30 -1.95
C ARG A 33 -11.25 15.57 -2.41
N ARG A 34 -12.05 16.17 -3.29
CA ARG A 34 -13.20 15.53 -3.95
C ARG A 34 -12.77 14.46 -4.95
N SER A 35 -11.67 14.66 -5.68
CA SER A 35 -11.14 13.62 -6.56
C SER A 35 -10.58 12.43 -5.78
N LEU A 36 -9.94 12.67 -4.63
CA LEU A 36 -9.54 11.65 -3.67
C LEU A 36 -10.75 10.96 -3.01
N SER A 37 -11.86 11.66 -2.83
CA SER A 37 -13.10 11.10 -2.24
C SER A 37 -14.00 10.38 -3.24
N ASN A 38 -13.90 10.68 -4.54
CA ASN A 38 -14.77 10.11 -5.60
C ASN A 38 -14.09 8.98 -6.39
N SER A 39 -12.79 8.76 -6.22
CA SER A 39 -12.16 7.52 -6.67
C SER A 39 -12.54 6.45 -5.65
N GLU A 40 -13.50 5.58 -5.99
CA GLU A 40 -13.70 4.37 -5.20
C GLU A 40 -12.41 3.57 -5.22
N GLU A 41 -11.63 3.70 -4.15
CA GLU A 41 -10.37 3.01 -3.96
C GLU A 41 -10.60 1.50 -4.15
N PRO A 42 -9.83 0.82 -5.02
CA PRO A 42 -10.03 -0.60 -5.30
C PRO A 42 -10.11 -1.45 -4.02
N GLY A 43 -9.29 -1.13 -3.01
CA GLY A 43 -9.35 -1.82 -1.71
C GLY A 43 -10.67 -1.61 -0.97
N GLN A 44 -11.32 -0.46 -1.10
CA GLN A 44 -12.61 -0.19 -0.45
C GLN A 44 -13.75 -0.95 -1.13
N ARG A 45 -13.72 -1.07 -2.46
CA ARG A 45 -14.65 -1.94 -3.21
C ARG A 45 -14.48 -3.40 -2.84
N LEU A 46 -13.25 -3.90 -2.82
CA LEU A 46 -12.97 -5.28 -2.41
C LEU A 46 -13.46 -5.56 -0.98
N LEU A 47 -13.27 -4.62 -0.04
CA LEU A 47 -13.78 -4.77 1.32
C LEU A 47 -15.30 -4.85 1.40
N GLU A 48 -16.00 -4.08 0.59
CA GLU A 48 -17.46 -4.10 0.54
C GLU A 48 -17.98 -5.40 -0.09
N GLU A 49 -17.32 -5.89 -1.14
CA GLU A 49 -17.68 -7.18 -1.77
C GLU A 49 -17.39 -8.37 -0.86
N LEU A 50 -16.25 -8.37 -0.16
CA LEU A 50 -15.95 -9.34 0.89
C LEU A 50 -16.96 -9.31 2.03
N ARG A 51 -17.56 -8.15 2.32
CA ARG A 51 -18.60 -8.00 3.34
C ARG A 51 -19.96 -8.50 2.86
N ARG A 52 -20.19 -8.54 1.55
CA ARG A 52 -21.42 -9.00 0.91
C ARG A 52 -21.49 -10.53 0.73
N ASP A 53 -20.43 -11.26 1.07
CA ASP A 53 -20.39 -12.73 1.10
C ASP A 53 -20.69 -13.41 -0.26
N GLU A 54 -20.38 -12.73 -1.38
CA GLU A 54 -20.47 -13.29 -2.75
C GLU A 54 -19.28 -14.25 -3.04
N GLY A 55 -19.11 -15.26 -2.18
CA GLY A 55 -17.89 -16.06 -2.03
C GLY A 55 -17.46 -16.93 -3.22
N SER A 56 -18.25 -17.01 -4.30
CA SER A 56 -17.89 -17.81 -5.49
C SER A 56 -17.37 -16.96 -6.66
N ASP A 57 -17.92 -15.77 -6.88
CA ASP A 57 -17.53 -14.91 -8.02
C ASP A 57 -16.41 -13.93 -7.66
N LEU A 58 -16.12 -13.76 -6.37
CA LEU A 58 -15.13 -12.81 -5.90
C LEU A 58 -13.72 -13.08 -6.46
N GLN A 59 -13.31 -14.35 -6.53
CA GLN A 59 -11.99 -14.75 -7.04
C GLN A 59 -11.87 -14.55 -8.56
N SER A 60 -12.99 -14.62 -9.29
CA SER A 60 -13.07 -14.33 -10.72
C SER A 60 -13.01 -12.83 -11.00
N ARG A 61 -13.59 -12.01 -10.11
CA ARG A 61 -13.58 -10.55 -10.23
C ARG A 61 -12.28 -9.90 -9.75
N TRP A 62 -11.63 -10.52 -8.77
CA TRP A 62 -10.35 -10.09 -8.20
C TRP A 62 -9.25 -11.07 -8.57
N GLU A 63 -8.87 -11.02 -9.85
CA GLU A 63 -7.75 -11.79 -10.36
C GLU A 63 -6.44 -11.40 -9.65
N PRO A 64 -5.49 -12.33 -9.49
CA PRO A 64 -4.24 -12.06 -8.80
C PRO A 64 -3.47 -10.84 -9.34
N GLU A 65 -3.48 -10.62 -10.66
CA GLU A 65 -2.84 -9.46 -11.30
C GLU A 65 -3.45 -8.12 -10.85
N LEU A 66 -4.78 -8.06 -10.72
CA LEU A 66 -5.48 -6.86 -10.24
C LEU A 66 -5.11 -6.57 -8.79
N CYS A 67 -5.03 -7.60 -7.96
CA CYS A 67 -4.59 -7.48 -6.58
C CYS A 67 -3.14 -7.00 -6.47
N ILE A 68 -2.24 -7.51 -7.31
CA ILE A 68 -0.84 -7.06 -7.39
C ILE A 68 -0.76 -5.58 -7.78
N ASN A 69 -1.50 -5.16 -8.80
CA ASN A 69 -1.54 -3.76 -9.23
C ASN A 69 -2.11 -2.85 -8.14
N MET A 70 -3.11 -3.32 -7.40
CA MET A 70 -3.71 -2.59 -6.29
C MET A 70 -2.71 -2.34 -5.14
N ILE A 71 -1.88 -3.31 -4.77
CA ILE A 71 -0.91 -3.16 -3.66
C ILE A 71 0.35 -2.36 -4.03
N ARG A 72 0.62 -2.14 -5.32
CA ARG A 72 1.68 -1.20 -5.75
C ARG A 72 1.38 0.22 -5.27
N VAL A 73 0.10 0.57 -5.14
CA VAL A 73 -0.37 1.81 -4.53
C VAL A 73 -0.42 1.62 -3.01
N PRO A 74 0.44 2.29 -2.20
CA PRO A 74 0.63 2.00 -0.78
C PRO A 74 -0.47 2.61 0.09
N ILE A 75 -1.71 2.19 -0.12
CA ILE A 75 -2.87 2.64 0.64
C ILE A 75 -3.19 1.56 1.67
N THR A 76 -3.36 1.95 2.94
CA THR A 76 -3.62 1.03 4.05
C THR A 76 -4.84 0.12 3.79
N THR A 77 -5.87 0.68 3.15
CA THR A 77 -7.10 -0.02 2.77
C THR A 77 -6.83 -1.16 1.78
N ASN A 78 -5.90 -0.99 0.84
CA ASN A 78 -5.57 -2.00 -0.17
C ASN A 78 -4.96 -3.25 0.49
N TYR A 79 -4.05 -3.09 1.43
CA TYR A 79 -3.48 -4.20 2.18
C TYR A 79 -4.50 -4.86 3.12
N ALA A 80 -5.37 -4.08 3.76
CA ALA A 80 -6.43 -4.62 4.59
C ALA A 80 -7.44 -5.47 3.79
N ALA A 81 -7.77 -5.02 2.56
CA ALA A 81 -8.63 -5.73 1.63
C ALA A 81 -7.99 -7.03 1.14
N LEU A 82 -6.73 -6.94 0.69
CA LEU A 82 -5.97 -8.10 0.23
C LEU A 82 -5.85 -9.16 1.32
N ARG A 83 -5.54 -8.75 2.56
CA ARG A 83 -5.46 -9.70 3.68
C ARG A 83 -6.73 -10.52 3.85
N LYS A 84 -7.90 -9.86 3.77
CA LYS A 84 -9.19 -10.56 3.90
C LYS A 84 -9.45 -11.48 2.72
N LEU A 85 -9.07 -11.07 1.51
CA LEU A 85 -9.16 -11.89 0.31
C LEU A 85 -8.28 -13.15 0.43
N LEU A 86 -7.03 -13.00 0.84
CA LEU A 86 -6.07 -14.11 1.03
C LEU A 86 -6.55 -15.19 2.02
N LYS A 87 -7.48 -14.86 2.92
CA LYS A 87 -8.08 -15.83 3.86
C LYS A 87 -9.17 -16.70 3.26
N VAL A 88 -9.80 -16.25 2.16
CA VAL A 88 -10.98 -16.89 1.57
C VAL A 88 -10.71 -17.43 0.17
N VAL A 89 -9.56 -17.12 -0.42
CA VAL A 89 -9.19 -17.58 -1.77
C VAL A 89 -8.86 -19.07 -1.80
N SER A 90 -9.10 -19.67 -2.96
CA SER A 90 -8.75 -21.06 -3.25
C SER A 90 -7.24 -21.27 -3.32
N ARG A 91 -6.81 -22.54 -3.28
CA ARG A 91 -5.40 -22.90 -3.40
C ARG A 91 -4.85 -22.51 -4.77
N GLU A 92 -5.65 -22.69 -5.82
CA GLU A 92 -5.30 -22.38 -7.21
C GLU A 92 -5.02 -20.88 -7.38
N TRP A 93 -5.91 -20.04 -6.84
CA TRP A 93 -5.73 -18.58 -6.84
C TRP A 93 -4.46 -18.17 -6.08
N MET A 94 -4.18 -18.82 -4.94
CA MET A 94 -2.98 -18.55 -4.14
C MET A 94 -1.69 -18.89 -4.90
N VAL A 95 -1.66 -20.04 -5.59
CA VAL A 95 -0.51 -20.42 -6.43
C VAL A 95 -0.28 -19.38 -7.52
N GLU A 96 -1.34 -19.02 -8.25
CA GLU A 96 -1.24 -18.03 -9.34
C GLU A 96 -0.77 -16.65 -8.83
N PHE A 97 -1.25 -16.20 -7.67
CA PHE A 97 -0.81 -14.96 -7.05
C PHE A 97 0.68 -14.95 -6.75
N VAL A 98 1.20 -16.05 -6.22
CA VAL A 98 2.60 -16.15 -5.85
C VAL A 98 3.49 -16.31 -7.11
N GLU A 99 3.08 -17.13 -8.08
CA GLU A 99 3.78 -17.30 -9.37
C GLU A 99 3.90 -16.00 -10.16
N ARG A 100 2.89 -15.13 -10.09
CA ARG A 100 2.91 -13.80 -10.72
C ARG A 100 3.73 -12.76 -9.96
N GLY A 101 4.43 -13.16 -8.89
CA GLY A 101 5.30 -12.29 -8.11
C GLY A 101 4.57 -11.47 -7.03
N GLY A 102 3.36 -11.86 -6.63
CA GLY A 102 2.61 -11.15 -5.59
C GLY A 102 3.32 -11.10 -4.24
N LEU A 103 4.08 -12.15 -3.89
CA LEU A 103 4.93 -12.16 -2.70
C LEU A 103 6.09 -11.15 -2.82
N ALA A 104 6.73 -11.07 -3.98
CA ALA A 104 7.81 -10.12 -4.25
C ALA A 104 7.34 -8.67 -4.07
N VAL A 105 6.16 -8.34 -4.59
CA VAL A 105 5.58 -6.99 -4.47
C VAL A 105 5.21 -6.66 -3.03
N LEU A 106 4.76 -7.64 -2.24
CA LEU A 106 4.53 -7.45 -0.80
C LEU A 106 5.83 -7.19 -0.04
N LEU A 107 6.92 -7.89 -0.37
CA LEU A 107 8.24 -7.69 0.23
C LEU A 107 8.83 -6.33 -0.18
N GLU A 108 8.74 -5.95 -1.46
CA GLU A 108 9.15 -4.63 -1.94
C GLU A 108 8.33 -3.51 -1.26
N ALA A 109 7.02 -3.73 -1.07
CA ALA A 109 6.18 -2.80 -0.33
C ALA A 109 6.62 -2.69 1.14
N LEU A 110 7.00 -3.80 1.77
CA LEU A 110 7.54 -3.81 3.14
C LEU A 110 8.88 -3.07 3.20
N GLU A 111 9.81 -3.35 2.29
CA GLU A 111 11.11 -2.65 2.16
C GLU A 111 10.91 -1.15 1.98
N ARG A 112 9.97 -0.73 1.13
CA ARG A 112 9.67 0.68 0.87
C ARG A 112 9.02 1.38 2.06
N LEU A 113 8.21 0.66 2.84
CA LEU A 113 7.64 1.18 4.07
C LEU A 113 8.68 1.18 5.20
N GLY A 114 9.57 0.20 5.27
CA GLY A 114 10.63 0.04 6.27
C GLY A 114 11.82 0.96 6.06
N SER A 115 12.20 1.18 4.80
CA SER A 115 13.22 2.13 4.39
C SER A 115 12.64 3.53 4.46
N CYS A 116 12.74 4.16 5.63
CA CYS A 116 12.75 5.61 5.69
C CYS A 116 14.22 6.01 5.74
N PRO A 117 14.87 6.35 4.60
CA PRO A 117 16.20 6.91 4.67
C PRO A 117 16.05 8.22 5.44
N GLY A 118 16.64 8.28 6.63
CA GLY A 118 17.03 9.56 7.17
C GLY A 118 17.93 10.25 6.13
N PRO A 119 17.83 11.57 5.95
CA PRO A 119 18.83 12.27 5.16
C PRO A 119 20.24 11.89 5.64
N PRO A 120 21.21 11.60 4.75
CA PRO A 120 22.54 11.14 5.14
C PRO A 120 23.26 12.10 6.09
N ASP A 121 22.88 13.39 6.07
CA ASP A 121 23.47 14.45 6.89
C ASP A 121 22.42 15.25 7.71
N GLY A 122 21.25 14.67 8.02
CA GLY A 122 20.19 15.40 8.74
C GLY A 122 19.66 14.68 9.98
N PRO A 123 18.99 15.41 10.90
CA PRO A 123 18.46 14.82 12.13
C PRO A 123 17.46 13.70 11.80
N PRO A 124 17.45 12.60 12.58
CA PRO A 124 16.51 11.51 12.39
C PRO A 124 15.09 12.08 12.43
N ARG A 125 14.32 11.87 11.35
CA ARG A 125 12.92 12.30 11.32
C ARG A 125 12.15 11.49 12.36
N ALA A 126 11.27 12.19 13.08
CA ALA A 126 10.35 11.66 14.07
C ALA A 126 9.67 10.36 13.58
N PRO A 127 9.29 9.45 14.51
CA PRO A 127 8.66 8.19 14.16
C PRO A 127 7.54 8.44 13.17
N LEU A 128 7.64 7.74 12.04
CA LEU A 128 6.63 7.66 10.99
C LEU A 128 5.24 7.63 11.65
N GLY A 129 4.33 8.48 11.19
CA GLY A 129 3.00 8.60 11.77
C GLY A 129 2.28 7.25 11.86
N MET A 130 1.29 7.18 12.76
CA MET A 130 0.51 5.97 13.06
C MET A 130 0.04 5.23 11.79
N GLU A 131 -0.29 5.95 10.72
CA GLU A 131 -0.71 5.44 9.42
C GLU A 131 0.33 4.55 8.72
N LYS A 132 1.61 4.89 8.80
CA LYS A 132 2.67 4.13 8.13
C LYS A 132 3.01 2.87 8.91
N THR A 133 3.01 2.93 10.24
CA THR A 133 3.16 1.76 11.11
C THR A 133 2.00 0.78 10.93
N ILE A 134 0.75 1.28 10.83
CA ILE A 134 -0.41 0.44 10.53
C ILE A 134 -0.24 -0.22 9.15
N SER A 135 0.20 0.53 8.14
CA SER A 135 0.41 -0.02 6.79
C SER A 135 1.49 -1.11 6.76
N GLN A 136 2.60 -0.91 7.48
CA GLN A 136 3.64 -1.95 7.67
C GLN A 136 3.06 -3.21 8.31
N LEU A 137 2.29 -3.07 9.39
CA LEU A 137 1.64 -4.20 10.04
C LEU A 137 0.71 -4.95 9.07
N ARG A 138 -0.09 -4.23 8.26
CA ARG A 138 -0.99 -4.86 7.27
C ARG A 138 -0.23 -5.65 6.20
N VAL A 139 0.90 -5.15 5.72
CA VAL A 139 1.73 -5.86 4.74
C VAL A 139 2.30 -7.15 5.36
N VAL A 140 2.84 -7.07 6.58
CA VAL A 140 3.35 -8.25 7.31
C VAL A 140 2.24 -9.28 7.52
N GLU A 141 1.02 -8.83 7.85
CA GLU A 141 -0.14 -9.71 7.95
C GLU A 141 -0.45 -10.40 6.62
N CYS A 142 -0.40 -9.71 5.47
CA CYS A 142 -0.60 -10.31 4.15
C CYS A 142 0.46 -11.38 3.85
N ILE A 143 1.74 -11.06 4.08
CA ILE A 143 2.85 -12.01 3.88
C ILE A 143 2.65 -13.24 4.75
N ARG A 144 2.23 -13.06 6.01
CA ARG A 144 1.92 -14.16 6.92
C ARG A 144 0.78 -15.04 6.39
N GLU A 145 -0.31 -14.47 5.87
CA GLU A 145 -1.40 -15.27 5.31
C GLU A 145 -0.92 -16.08 4.08
N VAL A 146 -0.08 -15.49 3.21
CA VAL A 146 0.52 -16.20 2.07
C VAL A 146 1.41 -17.35 2.55
N MET A 147 2.33 -17.12 3.49
CA MET A 147 3.24 -18.14 4.01
C MET A 147 2.54 -19.24 4.80
N ASN A 148 1.41 -18.93 5.46
CA ASN A 148 0.61 -19.94 6.16
C ASN A 148 -0.21 -20.84 5.22
N SER A 149 -0.26 -20.52 3.92
CA SER A 149 -0.88 -21.39 2.93
C SER A 149 0.09 -22.48 2.48
N ALA A 150 -0.39 -23.72 2.29
CA ALA A 150 0.43 -24.82 1.79
C ALA A 150 1.04 -24.52 0.40
N ALA A 151 0.34 -23.72 -0.40
CA ALA A 151 0.82 -23.22 -1.70
C ALA A 151 2.00 -22.26 -1.54
N GLY A 152 1.90 -21.26 -0.65
CA GLY A 152 2.96 -20.30 -0.39
C GLY A 152 4.22 -20.94 0.22
N LEU A 153 4.05 -21.93 1.11
CA LEU A 153 5.15 -22.73 1.64
C LEU A 153 5.84 -23.58 0.56
N SER A 154 5.09 -24.20 -0.35
CA SER A 154 5.67 -24.97 -1.46
C SER A 154 6.45 -24.06 -2.42
N PHE A 155 5.91 -22.90 -2.76
CA PHE A 155 6.60 -21.93 -3.61
C PHE A 155 7.90 -21.40 -2.98
N LEU A 156 7.89 -21.18 -1.66
CA LEU A 156 9.04 -20.68 -0.91
C LEU A 156 10.16 -21.74 -0.79
N LEU A 157 9.79 -23.03 -0.78
CA LEU A 157 10.75 -24.15 -0.89
C LEU A 157 11.37 -24.24 -2.29
N ASP A 158 10.61 -23.96 -3.34
CA ASP A 158 11.10 -23.92 -4.72
C ASP A 158 11.96 -22.68 -5.02
N HIS A 159 11.80 -21.59 -4.26
CA HIS A 159 12.52 -20.32 -4.42
C HIS A 159 13.23 -19.89 -3.12
N ALA A 160 14.19 -20.71 -2.67
CA ALA A 160 14.96 -20.49 -1.44
C ALA A 160 15.67 -19.11 -1.34
N GLU A 161 15.89 -18.42 -2.46
CA GLU A 161 16.42 -17.05 -2.53
C GLU A 161 15.55 -16.03 -1.75
N TYR A 162 14.22 -16.24 -1.69
CA TYR A 162 13.32 -15.37 -0.90
C TYR A 162 13.51 -15.54 0.62
N VAL A 163 13.91 -16.73 1.07
CA VAL A 163 14.24 -16.99 2.48
C VAL A 163 15.47 -16.18 2.89
N HIS A 164 16.46 -16.07 1.99
CA HIS A 164 17.64 -15.25 2.23
C HIS A 164 17.33 -13.76 2.37
N GLN A 165 16.39 -13.21 1.57
CA GLN A 165 15.94 -11.83 1.76
C GLN A 165 15.23 -11.62 3.10
N LEU A 166 14.29 -12.50 3.46
CA LEU A 166 13.56 -12.42 4.74
C LEU A 166 14.45 -12.53 5.98
N VAL A 167 15.44 -13.43 5.95
CA VAL A 167 16.41 -13.59 7.04
C VAL A 167 17.31 -12.35 7.14
N ASN A 168 17.79 -11.83 6.01
CA ASN A 168 18.67 -10.67 5.97
C ASN A 168 17.96 -9.36 6.37
N GLU A 169 16.65 -9.23 6.12
CA GLU A 169 15.85 -8.11 6.63
C GLU A 169 15.63 -8.18 8.15
N ASN A 170 15.48 -9.38 8.72
CA ASN A 170 15.37 -9.55 10.17
C ASN A 170 16.70 -9.27 10.90
N ASP A 171 17.83 -9.65 10.32
CA ASP A 171 19.16 -9.40 10.92
C ASP A 171 19.47 -7.89 11.02
N LYS A 172 19.02 -7.08 10.05
CA LYS A 172 19.22 -5.62 10.04
C LYS A 172 18.44 -4.86 11.13
N LYS A 173 17.55 -5.51 11.88
CA LYS A 173 16.79 -4.91 12.99
C LYS A 173 17.34 -5.26 14.38
N ILE A 174 18.39 -6.09 14.47
CA ILE A 174 18.97 -6.58 15.73
C ILE A 174 20.35 -5.92 16.04
N GLN A 175 20.88 -5.08 15.15
CA GLN A 175 22.05 -4.22 15.40
C GLN A 175 21.64 -2.75 15.55
#